data_AF-A0A9D7I1N0-F1
#
_entry.id   AF-A0A9D7I1N0-F1
#
_cell.length_a   1.000
_cell.length_b   1.000
_cell.length_c   1.000
_cell.angle_alpha   90.00
_cell.angle_beta   90.00
_cell.angle_gamma   90.00
#
_symmetry.space_group_name_H-M   'P 1'
#
loop_
_entity.id
_entity.type
_entity.pdbx_description
1 polymer ?
#
loop_
_entity_poly.entity_id
_entity_poly.type
_entity_poly.pdbx_seq_one_letter_code
_entity_poly.pdbx_strand_id
1 'polypeptide(L)' 'MKKKIANWGNYPVIESDEKAFSFTEDIQDYARQHEHFITRGNGRCYGDASLALPPYLL' A
#
# COMPACT_ATOMS: atom_id res chain seq x y z
N MET A 1 11.76 -2.79 -1.64
CA MET A 1 12.53 -2.37 -0.44
C MET A 1 11.54 -1.91 0.61
N LYS A 2 11.64 -2.44 1.83
CA LYS A 2 10.75 -2.05 2.92
C LYS A 2 10.97 -0.58 3.31
N LYS A 3 9.87 0.18 3.42
CA LYS A 3 9.86 1.59 3.81
C LYS A 3 8.82 1.82 4.90
N LYS A 4 9.09 2.79 5.77
CA LYS A 4 8.08 3.33 6.68
C LYS A 4 7.21 4.32 5.92
N ILE A 5 5.91 4.06 5.89
CA ILE A 5 4.93 4.91 5.22
C ILE A 5 3.82 5.29 6.18
N ALA A 6 3.29 6.50 5.98
CA ALA A 6 2.09 7.00 6.62
C ALA A 6 1.30 7.81 5.60
N ASN A 7 0.05 8.11 5.93
CA ASN A 7 -0.75 9.04 5.16
C ASN A 7 -0.58 10.48 5.69
N TRP A 8 -1.40 11.43 5.23
CA TRP A 8 -1.22 12.86 5.47
C TRP A 8 -1.16 13.23 6.96
N GLY A 9 -1.87 12.48 7.81
CA GLY A 9 -1.85 12.65 9.26
C GLY A 9 -0.57 12.16 9.95
N ASN A 10 0.40 11.60 9.21
CA ASN A 10 1.59 10.92 9.75
C ASN A 10 1.28 9.79 10.75
N TYR A 11 0.06 9.25 10.72
CA TYR A 11 -0.40 8.14 11.54
C TYR A 11 -1.54 7.38 10.84
N PRO A 12 -1.62 6.04 10.97
CA PRO A 12 -0.58 5.16 11.51
C PRO A 12 0.65 5.09 10.59
N VAL A 13 1.80 4.70 11.15
CA VAL A 13 3.03 4.44 10.40
C VAL A 13 3.22 2.93 10.28
N ILE A 14 3.37 2.40 9.06
CA ILE A 14 3.60 0.98 8.81
C ILE A 14 4.89 0.75 8.04
N GLU A 15 5.48 -0.44 8.17
CA GLU A 15 6.52 -0.90 7.26
C GLU A 15 5.86 -1.63 6.07
N SER A 16 6.13 -1.17 4.84
CA SER A 16 5.52 -1.72 3.62
C SER A 16 6.55 -1.85 2.50
N ASP A 17 6.34 -2.83 1.61
CA ASP A 17 7.05 -2.94 0.34
C ASP A 17 6.24 -2.25 -0.76
N GLU A 18 6.44 -0.94 -0.94
CA GLU A 18 5.75 -0.20 -2.01
C GLU A 18 6.29 -0.60 -3.39
N LYS A 19 5.39 -0.97 -4.30
CA LYS A 19 5.68 -1.19 -5.71
C LYS A 19 5.01 -0.13 -6.57
N ALA A 20 5.77 0.45 -7.48
CA ALA A 20 5.28 1.33 -8.52
C ALA A 20 5.52 0.66 -9.87
N PHE A 21 4.53 0.78 -10.75
CA PHE A 21 4.55 0.18 -12.09
C PHE A 21 4.50 1.29 -13.13
N SER A 22 5.25 1.13 -14.22
CA SER A 22 5.23 2.05 -15.36
C SER A 22 4.26 1.60 -16.45
N PHE A 23 3.97 0.29 -16.51
CA PHE A 23 3.17 -0.33 -17.55
C PHE A 23 1.97 -1.07 -16.95
N THR A 24 0.89 -1.16 -17.73
CA THR A 24 -0.37 -1.74 -17.24
C THR A 24 -0.27 -3.27 -17.16
N GLU A 25 0.56 -3.86 -18.01
CA GLU A 25 0.82 -5.29 -18.06
C GLU A 25 1.48 -5.77 -16.76
N ASP A 26 2.42 -4.99 -16.21
CA ASP A 26 3.13 -5.33 -14.97
C ASP A 26 2.18 -5.38 -13.76
N ILE A 27 1.25 -4.42 -13.65
CA ILE A 27 0.25 -4.41 -12.57
C ILE A 27 -0.78 -5.53 -12.75
N GLN A 28 -1.16 -5.88 -13.98
CA GLN A 28 -2.04 -7.01 -14.25
C GLN A 28 -1.41 -8.33 -13.81
N ASP A 29 -0.15 -8.57 -14.17
CA ASP A 29 0.56 -9.77 -13.77
C ASP A 29 0.81 -9.82 -12.26
N TYR A 30 1.13 -8.67 -11.64
CA TYR A 30 1.23 -8.58 -10.18
C TYR A 30 -0.07 -8.96 -9.48
N ALA A 31 -1.21 -8.41 -9.94
CA ALA A 31 -2.52 -8.66 -9.36
C ALA A 31 -3.00 -10.12 -9.54
N ARG A 32 -2.54 -10.82 -10.59
CA ARG A 32 -2.82 -12.25 -10.78
C ARG A 32 -2.00 -13.16 -9.87
N GLN A 33 -0.81 -12.72 -9.46
CA GLN A 33 0.14 -13.51 -8.68
C GLN A 33 0.08 -13.26 -7.16
N HIS A 34 -0.60 -12.20 -6.72
CA HIS A 34 -0.63 -11.78 -5.32
C HIS A 34 -2.06 -11.45 -4.91
N GLU A 35 -2.47 -11.90 -3.72
CA GLU A 35 -3.84 -11.70 -3.22
C GLU A 35 -3.94 -10.66 -2.10
N HIS A 36 -2.81 -10.30 -1.48
CA HIS A 36 -2.77 -9.44 -0.29
C HIS A 36 -2.01 -8.14 -0.56
N PHE A 37 -2.70 -7.19 -1.18
CA PHE A 37 -2.20 -5.83 -1.38
C PHE A 37 -3.35 -4.82 -1.35
N ILE A 38 -3.01 -3.54 -1.15
CA ILE A 38 -3.94 -2.43 -1.33
C ILE A 38 -3.32 -1.42 -2.28
N THR A 39 -4.15 -0.76 -3.08
CA THR A 39 -3.68 0.34 -3.91
C THR A 39 -3.45 1.59 -3.06
N ARG A 40 -2.41 2.35 -3.40
CA ARG A 40 -2.05 3.59 -2.70
C ARG A 40 -1.79 4.68 -3.74
N GLY A 41 -2.57 5.77 -3.64
CA GLY A 41 -2.34 6.99 -4.41
C GLY A 41 -1.34 7.90 -3.69
N ASN A 42 -1.56 9.22 -3.76
CA ASN A 42 -0.69 10.24 -3.14
C ASN A 42 -0.68 10.26 -1.59
N GLY A 43 -1.35 9.32 -0.91
CA GLY A 43 -1.38 9.24 0.55
C GLY A 43 -2.07 10.40 1.26
N ARG A 44 -3.04 11.07 0.61
CA ARG A 44 -3.75 12.26 1.15
C ARG A 44 -4.92 11.96 2.10
N CYS A 45 -5.29 10.70 2.29
CA CYS A 45 -6.24 10.36 3.35
C CYS A 45 -5.59 10.54 4.73
N TYR A 46 -6.38 10.48 5.79
CA TYR A 46 -5.88 10.65 7.16
C TYR A 46 -5.80 9.35 7.96
N GLY A 47 -6.54 8.31 7.51
CA GLY A 47 -6.58 7.00 8.17
C GLY A 47 -5.67 5.98 7.49
N ASP A 48 -6.08 4.72 7.57
CA ASP A 48 -5.37 3.53 7.10
C ASP A 48 -5.91 2.94 5.80
N ALA A 49 -6.90 3.58 5.16
CA ALA A 49 -7.56 3.08 3.95
C ALA A 49 -6.64 2.81 2.73
N SER A 50 -5.38 3.19 2.79
CA SER A 50 -4.34 2.90 1.78
C SER A 50 -3.02 2.42 2.40
N LEU A 51 -3.12 1.84 3.60
CA LEU A 51 -2.05 1.22 4.37
C LEU A 51 -2.51 -0.21 4.59
N ALA A 52 -1.87 -1.19 3.93
CA ALA A 52 -2.25 -2.61 4.03
C ALA A 52 -1.97 -3.17 5.44
N LEU A 53 -2.73 -2.70 6.42
CA LEU A 53 -2.59 -3.11 7.80
C LEU A 53 -2.94 -4.61 7.92
N PRO A 54 -2.21 -5.34 8.77
CA PRO A 54 -2.58 -6.68 9.14
C PRO A 54 -4.04 -6.73 9.67
N PRO A 55 -4.81 -7.77 9.32
CA PRO A 55 -6.23 -7.88 9.65
C PRO A 55 -6.54 -7.97 11.16
N TYR A 56 -5.52 -8.19 12.00
CA TYR A 56 -5.65 -8.24 13.46
C TYR A 56 -5.48 -6.87 14.16
N LEU A 57 -5.34 -5.78 13.40
CA LEU A 57 -5.24 -4.41 13.94
C LEU A 57 -6.54 -3.59 13.81
N LEU A 58 -7.63 -4.20 13.36
CA LEU A 58 -8.97 -3.61 13.27
C LEU A 58 -9.89 -4.15 14.37
#